data_AF-A0A1A8MZN0-F1
#
_entry.id   AF-A0A1A8MZN0-F1
#
_cell.length_a   1.000
_cell.length_b   1.000
_cell.length_c   1.000
_cell.angle_alpha   90.00
_cell.angle_beta   90.00
_cell.angle_gamma   90.00
#
_symmetry.space_group_name_H-M   'P 1'
#
loop_
_entity.id
_entity.type
_entity.pdbx_description
1 polymer ?
#
loop_
_entity_poly.entity_id
_entity_poly.type
_entity_poly.pdbx_seq_one_letter_code
_entity_poly.pdbx_strand_id
1 'polypeptide(L)'
;LVHFVGRLASVGLQLEGCHTLLLSFVLDFYGTVCDTFLKFGLPLVVMPPAGVFYPAFFAADPISLDRLAHIMHRYRVNLTSAKNQEKATEAFHISRQTFQEFNHYLVFMVNCLWNSRMFKPGMDVQLSEELLQKSNVPQYWTRFDLIHHPALMSYAFDFHQKCWPGRKEMDLNSIKHLKPWRWYLQYLFNQGFDGLKDFFQSNINRQLTVDDGQGDSQQR
;
A
#
# COMPACT_ATOMS: atom_id res chain seq x y z
N LEU A 1 0.00 10.33 23.89
CA LEU A 1 -0.65 11.27 22.94
C LEU A 1 -1.01 10.61 21.61
N VAL A 2 -0.06 10.03 20.86
CA VAL A 2 -0.33 9.42 19.53
C VAL A 2 -1.45 8.37 19.56
N HIS A 3 -1.45 7.45 20.53
CA HIS A 3 -2.55 6.48 20.68
C HIS A 3 -3.91 7.12 20.95
N PHE A 4 -3.95 8.23 21.70
CA PHE A 4 -5.19 8.96 21.96
C PHE A 4 -5.73 9.58 20.67
N VAL A 5 -4.87 10.27 19.92
CA VAL A 5 -5.21 10.83 18.60
C VAL A 5 -5.65 9.72 17.64
N GLY A 6 -4.97 8.57 17.64
CA GLY A 6 -5.34 7.42 16.81
C GLY A 6 -6.73 6.86 17.12
N ARG A 7 -7.11 6.78 18.40
CA ARG A 7 -8.48 6.38 18.80
C ARG A 7 -9.52 7.41 18.35
N LEU A 8 -9.23 8.69 18.57
CA LEU A 8 -10.12 9.77 18.12
C LEU A 8 -10.30 9.76 16.60
N ALA A 9 -9.21 9.57 15.85
CA ALA A 9 -9.23 9.46 14.40
C ALA A 9 -10.04 8.26 13.92
N SER A 10 -9.87 7.09 14.55
CA SER A 10 -10.63 5.88 14.22
C SER A 10 -12.15 6.09 14.41
N VAL A 11 -12.54 6.68 15.54
CA VAL A 11 -13.95 6.98 15.84
C VAL A 11 -14.48 8.08 14.91
N GLY A 12 -13.71 9.14 14.68
CA GLY A 12 -14.10 10.23 13.78
C GLY A 12 -14.32 9.74 12.35
N LEU A 13 -13.39 8.93 11.82
CA LEU A 13 -13.54 8.32 10.50
C LEU A 13 -14.78 7.44 10.44
N GLN A 14 -15.06 6.65 11.48
CA GLN A 14 -16.26 5.82 11.51
C GLN A 14 -17.55 6.67 11.49
N LEU A 15 -17.60 7.76 12.28
CA LEU A 15 -18.78 8.63 12.37
C LEU A 15 -19.03 9.41 11.08
N GLU A 16 -17.97 9.83 10.40
CA GLU A 16 -18.03 10.60 9.15
C GLU A 16 -18.07 9.71 7.89
N GLY A 17 -18.28 8.39 8.03
CA GLY A 17 -18.37 7.47 6.89
C GLY A 17 -17.07 7.38 6.08
N CYS A 18 -15.92 7.42 6.75
CA CYS A 18 -14.57 7.41 6.18
C CYS A 18 -14.31 8.56 5.19
N HIS A 19 -14.86 9.76 5.48
CA HIS A 19 -14.71 10.94 4.64
C HIS A 19 -13.25 11.25 4.26
N THR A 20 -12.95 11.35 2.96
CA THR A 20 -11.59 11.48 2.42
C THR A 20 -10.82 12.67 2.98
N LEU A 21 -11.47 13.81 3.24
CA LEU A 21 -10.77 14.97 3.81
C LEU A 21 -10.27 14.70 5.23
N LEU A 22 -11.09 14.06 6.07
CA LEU A 22 -10.69 13.71 7.44
C LEU A 22 -9.56 12.68 7.40
N LEU A 23 -9.70 11.67 6.54
CA LEU A 23 -8.68 10.66 6.29
C LEU A 23 -7.36 11.29 5.86
N SER A 24 -7.40 12.28 4.97
CA SER A 24 -6.23 13.04 4.53
C SER A 24 -5.49 13.69 5.70
N PHE A 25 -6.19 14.40 6.60
CA PHE A 25 -5.55 15.02 7.77
C PHE A 25 -4.99 13.98 8.75
N VAL A 26 -5.69 12.87 8.93
CA VAL A 26 -5.21 11.76 9.77
C VAL A 26 -3.93 11.15 9.19
N LEU A 27 -3.86 10.98 7.86
CA LEU A 27 -2.65 10.51 7.19
C LEU A 27 -1.50 11.53 7.27
N ASP A 28 -1.75 12.85 7.28
CA ASP A 28 -0.70 13.86 7.51
C ASP A 28 -0.11 13.75 8.91
N PHE A 29 -0.98 13.52 9.90
CA PHE A 29 -0.55 13.27 11.26
C PHE A 29 0.36 12.03 11.33
N TYR A 30 -0.03 10.90 10.74
CA TYR A 30 0.82 9.70 10.74
C TYR A 30 2.07 9.84 9.86
N GLY A 31 1.98 10.61 8.78
CA GLY A 31 3.12 11.08 7.98
C GLY A 31 4.03 12.04 8.73
N THR A 32 3.66 12.57 9.90
CA THR A 32 4.58 13.27 10.80
C THR A 32 5.11 12.33 11.86
N VAL A 33 4.22 11.53 12.48
CA VAL A 33 4.56 10.54 13.51
C VAL A 33 5.64 9.59 13.03
N CYS A 34 5.55 9.06 11.80
CA CYS A 34 6.51 8.05 11.38
C CYS A 34 7.92 8.61 11.23
N ASP A 35 8.10 9.91 10.91
CA ASP A 35 9.44 10.55 10.85
C ASP A 35 10.03 10.92 12.19
N THR A 36 9.27 10.81 13.28
CA THR A 36 9.70 11.34 14.59
C THR A 36 11.03 10.74 15.06
N PHE A 37 11.27 9.47 14.74
CA PHE A 37 12.53 8.78 15.05
C PHE A 37 13.73 9.40 14.32
N LEU A 38 13.68 9.51 13.00
CA LEU A 38 14.81 10.05 12.23
C LEU A 38 14.97 11.56 12.38
N LYS A 39 13.87 12.31 12.49
CA LYS A 39 13.91 13.78 12.54
C LYS A 39 14.21 14.32 13.94
N PHE A 40 13.74 13.67 14.99
CA PHE A 40 13.84 14.18 16.37
C PHE A 40 14.59 13.25 17.32
N GLY A 41 15.09 12.10 16.86
CA GLY A 41 15.83 11.14 17.69
C GLY A 41 14.98 10.47 18.77
N LEU A 42 13.66 10.52 18.65
CA LEU A 42 12.74 9.95 19.65
C LEU A 42 12.39 8.51 19.29
N PRO A 43 12.54 7.52 20.20
CA PRO A 43 12.27 6.09 19.94
C PRO A 43 10.78 5.75 19.74
N LEU A 44 9.93 6.75 19.49
CA LEU A 44 8.49 6.58 19.36
C LEU A 44 8.12 6.22 17.93
N VAL A 45 7.91 4.93 17.69
CA VAL A 45 7.32 4.41 16.45
C VAL A 45 5.98 3.78 16.79
N VAL A 46 4.90 4.51 16.51
CA VAL A 46 3.52 4.08 16.74
C VAL A 46 2.84 3.94 15.39
N MET A 47 2.34 2.75 15.07
CA MET A 47 1.63 2.49 13.81
C MET A 47 0.27 3.20 13.77
N PRO A 48 -0.27 3.50 12.57
CA PRO A 48 -1.68 3.84 12.44
C PRO A 48 -2.53 2.70 13.00
N PRO A 49 -3.55 2.97 13.83
CA PRO A 49 -4.44 1.93 14.33
C PRO A 49 -5.25 1.34 13.17
N ALA A 50 -5.79 0.13 13.37
CA ALA A 50 -6.60 -0.57 12.37
C ALA A 50 -7.75 0.30 11.83
N GLY A 51 -8.39 1.11 12.70
CA GLY A 51 -9.45 2.05 12.33
C GLY A 51 -9.00 3.26 11.50
N VAL A 52 -7.71 3.37 11.18
CA VAL A 52 -7.15 4.35 10.23
C VAL A 52 -6.53 3.61 9.05
N PHE A 53 -5.75 2.55 9.33
CA PHE A 53 -5.06 1.76 8.31
C PHE A 53 -6.03 1.16 7.28
N TYR A 54 -7.08 0.46 7.72
CA TYR A 54 -8.02 -0.18 6.81
C TYR A 54 -8.88 0.81 6.01
N PRO A 55 -9.42 1.89 6.61
CA PRO A 55 -10.06 2.96 5.84
C PRO A 55 -9.15 3.59 4.78
N ALA A 56 -7.89 3.85 5.11
CA ALA A 56 -6.91 4.37 4.15
C ALA A 56 -6.63 3.38 3.01
N PHE A 57 -6.50 2.10 3.35
CA PHE A 57 -6.22 1.06 2.37
C PHE A 57 -7.39 0.85 1.41
N PHE A 58 -8.62 0.74 1.93
CA PHE A 58 -9.82 0.50 1.12
C PHE A 58 -10.47 1.77 0.54
N ALA A 59 -9.83 2.93 0.70
CA ALA A 59 -10.33 4.17 0.14
C ALA A 59 -10.51 4.05 -1.38
N ALA A 60 -11.55 4.68 -1.90
CA ALA A 60 -11.80 4.75 -3.34
C ALA A 60 -10.96 5.84 -4.03
N ASP A 61 -10.34 6.74 -3.26
CA ASP A 61 -9.42 7.73 -3.79
C ASP A 61 -7.97 7.20 -3.81
N PRO A 62 -7.26 7.33 -4.95
CA PRO A 62 -5.89 6.82 -5.09
C PRO A 62 -4.89 7.55 -4.19
N ILE A 63 -5.17 8.80 -3.81
CA ILE A 63 -4.28 9.63 -3.01
C ILE A 63 -4.13 9.04 -1.60
N SER A 64 -5.22 8.59 -0.97
CA SER A 64 -5.17 7.98 0.36
C SER A 64 -4.38 6.68 0.36
N LEU A 65 -4.56 5.83 -0.66
CA LEU A 65 -3.79 4.60 -0.82
C LEU A 65 -2.29 4.89 -1.02
N ASP A 66 -1.96 5.85 -1.88
CA ASP A 66 -0.57 6.23 -2.15
C ASP A 66 0.12 6.79 -0.90
N ARG A 67 -0.56 7.67 -0.16
CA ARG A 67 -0.04 8.23 1.09
C ARG A 67 0.13 7.17 2.17
N LEU A 68 -0.79 6.21 2.28
CA LEU A 68 -0.61 5.06 3.16
C LEU A 68 0.63 4.26 2.77
N ALA A 69 0.82 3.97 1.48
CA ALA A 69 1.99 3.26 0.97
C ALA A 69 3.29 4.00 1.28
N HIS A 70 3.31 5.32 1.11
CA HIS A 70 4.46 6.17 1.47
C HIS A 70 4.76 6.12 2.98
N ILE A 71 3.73 6.23 3.83
CA ILE A 71 3.88 6.13 5.29
C ILE A 71 4.45 4.76 5.67
N MET A 72 3.96 3.68 5.08
CA MET A 72 4.44 2.31 5.33
C MET A 72 5.88 2.11 4.86
N HIS A 73 6.26 2.69 3.71
CA HIS A 73 7.65 2.71 3.27
C HIS A 73 8.56 3.41 4.30
N ARG A 74 8.16 4.59 4.78
CA ARG A 74 8.93 5.33 5.79
C ARG A 74 9.04 4.60 7.12
N TYR A 75 7.98 3.93 7.58
CA TYR A 75 8.07 3.06 8.76
C TYR A 75 9.10 1.95 8.57
N ARG A 76 9.18 1.32 7.39
CA ARG A 76 10.20 0.31 7.08
C ARG A 76 11.61 0.85 7.25
N VAL A 77 11.88 2.02 6.66
CA VAL A 77 13.18 2.70 6.75
C VAL A 77 13.52 2.98 8.22
N ASN A 78 12.56 3.51 8.97
CA ASN A 78 12.80 3.95 10.34
C ASN A 78 12.98 2.77 11.30
N LEU A 79 12.17 1.72 11.16
CA LEU A 79 12.31 0.48 11.93
C LEU A 79 13.61 -0.26 11.61
N THR A 80 14.05 -0.24 10.35
CA THR A 80 15.34 -0.83 9.95
C THR A 80 16.50 -0.06 10.58
N SER A 81 16.47 1.27 10.52
CA SER A 81 17.47 2.13 11.14
C SER A 81 17.51 1.95 12.67
N ALA A 82 16.34 1.92 13.32
CA ALA A 82 16.27 1.71 14.76
C ALA A 82 16.81 0.34 15.18
N LYS A 83 16.48 -0.73 14.45
CA LYS A 83 17.04 -2.07 14.69
C LYS A 83 18.56 -2.12 14.53
N ASN A 84 19.12 -1.33 13.62
CA ASN A 84 20.57 -1.24 13.46
C ASN A 84 21.24 -0.45 14.60
N GLN A 85 20.59 0.62 15.09
CA GLN A 85 21.10 1.41 16.21
C GLN A 85 20.99 0.70 17.56
N GLU A 86 19.92 -0.09 17.78
CA GLU A 86 19.74 -0.91 18.97
C GLU A 86 20.93 -1.88 19.14
N LYS A 87 21.40 -2.49 18.04
CA LYS A 87 22.61 -3.33 18.03
C LYS A 87 23.91 -2.59 18.32
N ALA A 88 23.95 -1.27 18.07
CA ALA A 88 25.17 -0.48 18.14
C ALA A 88 25.33 0.28 19.47
N THR A 89 24.23 0.68 20.11
CA THR A 89 24.26 1.65 21.22
C THR A 89 23.39 1.30 22.43
N GLU A 90 22.57 0.23 22.38
CA GLU A 90 21.65 -0.22 23.46
C GLU A 90 20.68 0.86 24.04
N ALA A 91 20.71 2.09 23.53
CA ALA A 91 19.99 3.23 24.13
C ALA A 91 18.50 3.29 23.76
N PHE A 92 18.08 2.56 22.73
CA PHE A 92 16.73 2.65 22.18
C PHE A 92 16.16 1.25 21.89
N HIS A 93 15.18 0.85 22.70
CA HIS A 93 14.43 -0.39 22.50
C HIS A 93 13.07 -0.08 21.87
N ILE A 94 12.88 -0.47 20.60
CA ILE A 94 11.56 -0.48 19.99
C ILE A 94 10.84 -1.76 20.42
N SER A 95 9.57 -1.62 20.80
CA SER A 95 8.79 -2.77 21.26
C SER A 95 8.67 -3.84 20.16
N ARG A 96 8.77 -5.11 20.55
CA ARG A 96 8.51 -6.24 19.64
C ARG A 96 7.11 -6.16 19.03
N GLN A 97 6.15 -5.61 19.77
CA GLN A 97 4.78 -5.40 19.31
C GLN A 97 4.74 -4.47 18.09
N THR A 98 5.50 -3.37 18.09
CA THR A 98 5.57 -2.44 16.94
C THR A 98 6.05 -3.14 15.66
N PHE A 99 7.05 -4.02 15.76
CA PHE A 99 7.51 -4.81 14.61
C PHE A 99 6.45 -5.81 14.15
N GLN A 100 5.71 -6.43 15.07
CA GLN A 100 4.64 -7.37 14.73
C GLN A 100 3.49 -6.65 14.01
N GLU A 101 3.05 -5.49 14.51
CA GLU A 101 2.02 -4.65 13.89
C GLU A 101 2.45 -4.19 12.49
N PHE A 102 3.68 -3.69 12.34
CA PHE A 102 4.22 -3.30 11.03
C PHE A 102 4.25 -4.47 10.06
N ASN A 103 4.80 -5.63 10.46
CA ASN A 103 4.88 -6.81 9.61
C ASN A 103 3.51 -7.32 9.22
N HIS A 104 2.53 -7.23 10.14
CA HIS A 104 1.15 -7.59 9.86
C HIS A 104 0.59 -6.75 8.70
N TYR A 105 0.65 -5.42 8.81
CA TYR A 105 0.19 -4.51 7.77
C TYR A 105 0.95 -4.66 6.45
N LEU A 106 2.27 -4.87 6.51
CA LEU A 106 3.08 -5.11 5.34
C LEU A 106 2.62 -6.36 4.58
N VAL A 107 2.46 -7.48 5.28
CA VAL A 107 1.98 -8.74 4.69
C VAL A 107 0.57 -8.56 4.12
N PHE A 108 -0.29 -7.83 4.84
CA PHE A 108 -1.63 -7.52 4.37
C PHE A 108 -1.62 -6.76 3.03
N MET A 109 -0.89 -5.64 2.94
CA MET A 109 -0.80 -4.84 1.72
C MET A 109 -0.20 -5.62 0.56
N VAL A 110 0.90 -6.37 0.78
CA VAL A 110 1.53 -7.17 -0.28
C VAL A 110 0.59 -8.26 -0.78
N ASN A 111 -0.16 -8.92 0.11
CA ASN A 111 -1.13 -9.92 -0.30
C ASN A 111 -2.29 -9.32 -1.08
N CYS A 112 -2.79 -8.17 -0.66
CA CYS A 112 -3.95 -7.53 -1.28
C CYS A 112 -3.61 -6.77 -2.57
N LEU A 113 -2.42 -6.19 -2.71
CA LEU A 113 -2.03 -5.43 -3.89
C LEU A 113 -1.28 -6.28 -4.93
N TRP A 114 -0.45 -7.23 -4.48
CA TRP A 114 0.46 -7.95 -5.38
C TRP A 114 0.08 -9.41 -5.59
N ASN A 115 -0.15 -10.16 -4.51
CA ASN A 115 -0.34 -11.61 -4.63
C ASN A 115 -1.78 -12.03 -4.96
N SER A 116 -2.73 -11.09 -4.89
CA SER A 116 -4.17 -11.37 -4.94
C SER A 116 -4.60 -12.44 -3.93
N ARG A 117 -4.34 -12.17 -2.65
CA ARG A 117 -4.54 -13.11 -1.52
C ARG A 117 -5.24 -12.47 -0.33
N MET A 118 -6.29 -11.70 -0.58
CA MET A 118 -7.05 -11.02 0.48
C MET A 118 -7.78 -12.00 1.42
N PHE A 119 -8.42 -13.03 0.87
CA PHE A 119 -9.34 -13.91 1.63
C PHE A 119 -8.68 -15.19 2.18
N LYS A 120 -7.40 -15.14 2.52
CA LYS A 120 -6.73 -16.28 3.15
C LYS A 120 -7.11 -16.37 4.64
N PRO A 121 -7.29 -17.58 5.20
CA PRO A 121 -7.46 -17.75 6.65
C PRO A 121 -6.29 -17.12 7.41
N GLY A 122 -6.59 -16.40 8.50
CA GLY A 122 -5.58 -15.71 9.33
C GLY A 122 -5.25 -14.27 8.89
N MET A 123 -5.96 -13.72 7.90
CA MET A 123 -5.92 -12.29 7.59
C MET A 123 -6.85 -11.51 8.54
N ASP A 124 -6.55 -10.22 8.76
CA ASP A 124 -7.30 -9.33 9.68
C ASP A 124 -8.74 -9.05 9.22
N VAL A 125 -8.96 -9.00 7.91
CA VAL A 125 -10.29 -8.76 7.33
C VAL A 125 -10.84 -10.09 6.87
N GLN A 126 -11.71 -10.69 7.69
CA GLN A 126 -12.43 -11.91 7.34
C GLN A 126 -13.86 -11.56 6.97
N LEU A 127 -14.19 -11.67 5.68
CA LEU A 127 -15.57 -11.71 5.24
C LEU A 127 -16.10 -13.13 5.40
N SER A 128 -17.33 -13.26 5.89
CA SER A 128 -17.95 -14.58 5.97
C SER A 128 -18.07 -15.18 4.56
N GLU A 129 -17.87 -16.48 4.46
CA GLU A 129 -17.99 -17.19 3.18
C GLU A 129 -19.38 -16.99 2.56
N GLU A 130 -20.42 -16.91 3.39
CA GLU A 130 -21.78 -16.59 2.98
C GLU A 130 -21.88 -15.23 2.25
N LEU A 131 -21.24 -14.18 2.78
CA LEU A 131 -21.23 -12.85 2.14
C LEU A 131 -20.45 -12.87 0.82
N LEU A 132 -19.34 -13.60 0.77
CA LEU A 132 -18.53 -13.75 -0.45
C LEU A 132 -19.29 -14.49 -1.54
N GLN A 133 -20.02 -15.56 -1.19
CA GLN A 133 -20.88 -16.28 -2.11
C GLN A 133 -22.03 -15.39 -2.62
N LYS A 134 -22.65 -14.59 -1.74
CA LYS A 134 -23.72 -13.64 -2.10
C LYS A 134 -23.26 -12.52 -3.04
N SER A 135 -21.96 -12.23 -3.12
CA SER A 135 -21.42 -11.21 -4.03
C SER A 135 -21.56 -11.57 -5.51
N ASN A 136 -21.78 -12.86 -5.84
CA ASN A 136 -21.78 -13.39 -7.21
C ASN A 136 -20.50 -13.09 -8.01
N VAL A 137 -19.39 -12.74 -7.35
CA VAL A 137 -18.10 -12.51 -8.01
C VAL A 137 -17.40 -13.86 -8.22
N PRO A 138 -17.20 -14.30 -9.48
CA PRO A 138 -16.53 -15.56 -9.75
C PRO A 138 -15.06 -15.49 -9.34
N GLN A 139 -14.59 -16.53 -8.64
CA GLN A 139 -13.23 -16.61 -8.13
C GLN A 139 -12.81 -15.35 -7.36
N TYR A 140 -13.67 -14.83 -6.47
CA TYR A 140 -13.45 -13.58 -5.72
C TYR A 140 -12.05 -13.46 -5.10
N TRP A 141 -11.41 -14.59 -4.77
CA TRP A 141 -10.06 -14.63 -4.24
C TRP A 141 -8.97 -14.12 -5.17
N THR A 142 -9.20 -14.06 -6.48
CA THR A 142 -8.25 -13.53 -7.49
C THR A 142 -8.59 -12.10 -7.95
N ARG A 143 -9.59 -11.47 -7.32
CA ARG A 143 -10.22 -10.22 -7.79
C ARG A 143 -9.88 -9.00 -6.94
N PHE A 144 -9.03 -9.14 -5.93
CA PHE A 144 -8.50 -8.02 -5.17
C PHE A 144 -6.98 -7.99 -5.37
N ASP A 145 -6.52 -7.06 -6.21
CA ASP A 145 -5.12 -6.82 -6.58
C ASP A 145 -4.96 -5.35 -7.04
N LEU A 146 -3.76 -4.95 -7.43
CA LEU A 146 -3.49 -3.58 -7.89
C LEU A 146 -4.34 -3.11 -9.08
N ILE A 147 -4.78 -4.03 -9.95
CA ILE A 147 -5.61 -3.73 -11.13
C ILE A 147 -7.06 -3.50 -10.71
N HIS A 148 -7.53 -4.31 -9.75
CA HIS A 148 -8.92 -4.33 -9.31
C HIS A 148 -9.17 -3.53 -8.02
N HIS A 149 -8.13 -2.90 -7.47
CA HIS A 149 -8.25 -2.08 -6.28
C HIS A 149 -9.20 -0.90 -6.55
N PRO A 150 -10.19 -0.60 -5.68
CA PRO A 150 -11.17 0.46 -5.91
C PRO A 150 -10.54 1.80 -6.30
N ALA A 151 -9.43 2.15 -5.63
CA ALA A 151 -8.67 3.37 -5.89
C ALA A 151 -7.97 3.44 -7.27
N LEU A 152 -7.70 2.29 -7.89
CA LEU A 152 -6.84 2.19 -9.09
C LEU A 152 -7.56 1.62 -10.31
N MET A 153 -8.80 1.12 -10.15
CA MET A 153 -9.53 0.46 -11.21
C MET A 153 -9.79 1.38 -12.43
N SER A 154 -10.00 2.67 -12.20
CA SER A 154 -10.13 3.67 -13.29
C SER A 154 -8.82 3.84 -14.09
N TYR A 155 -7.66 3.72 -13.43
CA TYR A 155 -6.35 3.77 -14.08
C TYR A 155 -6.07 2.50 -14.88
N ALA A 156 -6.46 1.33 -14.35
CA ALA A 156 -6.43 0.08 -15.12
C ALA A 156 -7.31 0.17 -16.37
N PHE A 157 -8.46 0.83 -16.26
CA PHE A 157 -9.37 1.05 -17.37
C PHE A 157 -8.74 1.93 -18.46
N ASP A 158 -8.24 3.11 -18.09
CA ASP A 158 -7.57 4.03 -19.02
C ASP A 158 -6.34 3.37 -19.68
N PHE A 159 -5.53 2.66 -18.91
CA PHE A 159 -4.38 1.92 -19.42
C PHE A 159 -4.77 0.86 -20.46
N HIS A 160 -5.80 0.04 -20.16
CA HIS A 160 -6.27 -0.98 -21.10
C HIS A 160 -6.75 -0.35 -22.42
N GLN A 161 -7.50 0.75 -22.36
CA GLN A 161 -7.96 1.45 -23.57
C GLN A 161 -6.79 1.98 -24.42
N LYS A 162 -5.74 2.51 -23.78
CA LYS A 162 -4.54 2.99 -24.47
C LYS A 162 -3.75 1.85 -25.14
N CYS A 163 -3.67 0.69 -24.51
CA CYS A 163 -2.93 -0.46 -25.06
C CYS A 163 -3.73 -1.24 -26.11
N TRP A 164 -5.07 -1.25 -26.03
CA TRP A 164 -5.93 -2.01 -26.95
C TRP A 164 -7.14 -1.19 -27.42
N PRO A 165 -6.95 -0.10 -28.19
CA PRO A 165 -8.02 0.83 -28.57
C PRO A 165 -9.14 0.20 -29.42
N GLY A 166 -8.85 -0.90 -30.12
CA GLY A 166 -9.83 -1.62 -30.96
C GLY A 166 -10.63 -2.71 -30.23
N ARG A 167 -10.34 -3.00 -28.96
CA ARG A 167 -10.96 -4.10 -28.23
C ARG A 167 -12.25 -3.63 -27.55
N LYS A 168 -13.40 -4.18 -27.97
CA LYS A 168 -14.71 -3.86 -27.37
C LYS A 168 -14.91 -4.48 -25.99
N GLU A 169 -14.34 -5.67 -25.77
CA GLU A 169 -14.43 -6.34 -24.47
C GLU A 169 -13.32 -5.87 -23.54
N MET A 170 -13.73 -5.57 -22.31
CA MET A 170 -12.87 -5.03 -21.28
C MET A 170 -12.37 -6.15 -20.36
N ASP A 171 -11.29 -6.80 -20.77
CA ASP A 171 -10.62 -7.80 -19.94
C ASP A 171 -9.38 -7.20 -19.25
N LEU A 172 -9.58 -6.72 -18.02
CA LEU A 172 -8.49 -6.20 -17.19
C LEU A 172 -7.47 -7.29 -16.82
N ASN A 173 -7.80 -8.59 -16.90
CA ASN A 173 -6.83 -9.65 -16.63
C ASN A 173 -5.73 -9.72 -17.71
N SER A 174 -5.98 -9.17 -18.91
CA SER A 174 -4.95 -9.03 -19.94
C SER A 174 -3.78 -8.14 -19.48
N ILE A 175 -3.97 -7.29 -18.47
CA ILE A 175 -2.89 -6.49 -17.85
C ILE A 175 -1.94 -7.40 -17.02
N LYS A 176 -2.41 -8.55 -16.51
CA LYS A 176 -1.60 -9.45 -15.68
C LYS A 176 -0.51 -10.20 -16.45
N HIS A 177 -0.52 -10.15 -17.79
CA HIS A 177 0.56 -10.71 -18.60
C HIS A 177 1.87 -9.96 -18.35
N LEU A 178 3.01 -10.66 -18.38
CA LEU A 178 4.30 -10.13 -17.91
C LEU A 178 4.68 -8.77 -18.51
N LYS A 179 4.51 -8.60 -19.83
CA LYS A 179 4.86 -7.36 -20.54
C LYS A 179 3.86 -6.22 -20.24
N PRO A 180 2.54 -6.40 -20.42
CA PRO A 180 1.53 -5.43 -19.97
C PRO A 180 1.62 -5.04 -18.49
N TRP A 181 1.95 -5.98 -17.61
CA TRP A 181 2.06 -5.72 -16.18
C TRP A 181 3.15 -4.70 -15.86
N ARG A 182 4.34 -4.85 -16.46
CA ARG A 182 5.43 -3.88 -16.30
C ARG A 182 5.06 -2.50 -16.83
N TRP A 183 4.41 -2.45 -17.99
CA TRP A 183 3.91 -1.20 -18.56
C TRP A 183 2.85 -0.53 -17.69
N TYR A 184 1.95 -1.32 -17.09
CA TYR A 184 0.94 -0.81 -16.18
C TYR A 184 1.55 -0.19 -14.93
N LEU A 185 2.55 -0.84 -14.33
CA LEU A 185 3.27 -0.28 -13.18
C LEU A 185 3.99 1.02 -13.53
N GLN A 186 4.67 1.07 -14.68
CA GLN A 186 5.31 2.30 -15.15
C GLN A 186 4.28 3.40 -15.42
N TYR A 187 3.17 3.07 -16.06
CA TYR A 187 2.07 3.99 -16.31
C TYR A 187 1.51 4.57 -15.00
N LEU A 188 1.26 3.73 -13.99
CA LEU A 188 0.79 4.15 -12.66
C LEU A 188 1.79 5.08 -11.99
N PHE A 189 3.08 4.74 -11.98
CA PHE A 189 4.10 5.58 -11.34
C PHE A 189 4.27 6.92 -12.05
N ASN A 190 4.04 6.97 -13.37
CA ASN A 190 4.02 8.22 -14.12
C ASN A 190 2.79 9.10 -13.82
N GLN A 191 1.80 8.62 -13.06
CA GLN A 191 0.67 9.43 -12.56
C GLN A 191 0.98 10.17 -11.26
N GLY A 192 2.20 10.03 -10.71
CA GLY A 192 2.60 10.66 -9.44
C GLY A 192 2.33 9.81 -8.20
N PHE A 193 2.15 8.49 -8.36
CA PHE A 193 2.00 7.55 -7.25
C PHE A 193 3.36 7.08 -6.70
N ASP A 194 4.14 8.04 -6.22
CA ASP A 194 5.49 7.81 -5.71
C ASP A 194 5.48 6.99 -4.41
N GLY A 195 4.46 7.14 -3.56
CA GLY A 195 4.30 6.35 -2.35
C GLY A 195 4.15 4.85 -2.63
N LEU A 196 3.31 4.51 -3.62
CA LEU A 196 3.16 3.13 -4.10
C LEU A 196 4.45 2.61 -4.75
N LYS A 197 5.14 3.45 -5.53
CA LYS A 197 6.43 3.11 -6.14
C LYS A 197 7.47 2.73 -5.08
N ASP A 198 7.67 3.60 -4.09
CA ASP A 198 8.62 3.39 -2.99
C ASP A 198 8.25 2.13 -2.19
N PHE A 199 6.96 1.95 -1.90
CA PHE A 199 6.46 0.77 -1.22
C PHE A 199 6.79 -0.52 -2.00
N PHE A 200 6.49 -0.58 -3.30
CA PHE A 200 6.77 -1.79 -4.08
C PHE A 200 8.26 -2.08 -4.23
N GLN A 201 9.07 -1.06 -4.53
CA GLN A 201 10.51 -1.23 -4.69
C GLN A 201 11.19 -1.69 -3.40
N SER A 202 10.72 -1.22 -2.25
CA SER A 202 11.30 -1.59 -0.95
C SER A 202 10.82 -2.93 -0.40
N ASN A 203 9.65 -3.42 -0.82
CA ASN A 203 9.01 -4.60 -0.23
C ASN A 203 8.89 -5.81 -1.18
N ILE A 204 9.01 -5.61 -2.49
CA ILE A 204 8.84 -6.67 -3.50
C ILE A 204 10.14 -6.80 -4.31
N ASN A 205 10.78 -7.97 -4.22
CA ASN A 205 12.18 -8.16 -4.62
C ASN A 205 12.42 -8.05 -6.16
N ARG A 206 13.35 -7.15 -6.54
CA ARG A 206 14.25 -7.12 -7.72
C ARG A 206 13.74 -7.19 -9.18
N GLN A 207 12.46 -7.37 -9.50
CA GLN A 207 12.00 -7.33 -10.91
C GLN A 207 11.53 -5.96 -11.42
N LEU A 208 11.53 -4.94 -10.56
CA LEU A 208 11.12 -3.56 -10.88
C LEU A 208 12.29 -2.63 -11.16
N THR A 209 13.50 -3.15 -11.45
CA THR A 209 14.53 -2.33 -12.08
C THR A 209 13.99 -1.90 -13.44
N VAL A 210 13.37 -0.72 -13.43
CA VAL A 210 13.15 0.11 -14.61
C VAL A 210 14.53 0.24 -15.22
N ASP A 211 14.67 -0.34 -16.40
CA ASP A 211 15.85 -0.18 -17.23
C ASP A 211 15.88 1.30 -17.59
N ASP A 212 16.59 2.10 -16.79
CA ASP A 212 16.91 3.47 -17.13
C ASP A 212 17.76 3.38 -18.39
N GLY A 213 17.16 3.76 -19.51
CA GLY A 213 17.77 3.66 -20.83
C GLY A 213 19.16 4.27 -20.86
N GLN A 214 20.17 3.41 -20.85
CA GLN A 214 21.48 3.74 -21.36
C GLN A 214 21.54 3.20 -22.78
N GLY A 215 21.61 4.15 -23.71
CA GLY A 215 21.36 3.93 -25.13
C GLY A 215 22.36 2.99 -25.78
N ASP A 216 21.87 2.37 -26.85
CA ASP A 216 22.66 1.88 -27.95
C ASP A 216 23.79 2.87 -28.28
N SER A 217 25.02 2.40 -28.11
CA SER A 217 26.20 3.03 -28.72
C SER A 217 27.20 1.93 -29.07
N GLN A 218 27.05 1.51 -30.33
CA GLN A 218 28.11 1.12 -31.26
C GLN A 218 28.77 -0.26 -31.12
N GLN A 219 28.30 -1.14 -32.01
CA GLN A 219 29.15 -2.01 -32.82
C GLN A 219 30.42 -1.28 -33.29
N ARG A 220 31.58 -1.87 -33.00
CA ARG A 220 32.65 -2.15 -33.98
C ARG A 220 33.59 -3.20 -33.42
#